data_AF-A0A9X3CAQ7-F1
#
_entry.id   AF-A0A9X3CAQ7-F1
#
_cell.length_a   1.000
_cell.length_b   1.000
_cell.length_c   1.000
_cell.angle_alpha   90.00
_cell.angle_beta   90.00
_cell.angle_gamma   90.00
#
_symmetry.space_group_name_H-M   'P 1'
#
loop_
_entity.id
_entity.type
_entity.pdbx_description
1 polymer ?
#
loop_
_entity_poly.entity_id
_entity_poly.type
_entity_poly.pdbx_seq_one_letter_code
_entity_poly.pdbx_strand_id
1 'polypeptide(L)'
;MKKIILILLFLPLFTYAQDGYSWNQQRQAEQNRQIQQLQQQQRQQQQQQQQQQQQQQLQQQQQLQQQQQLQQQQIALAQQQQQQRAAEKARLEAEQERIKKEQERVRQEQERLEQEKLRLAAEKERQRQEYLVKLGNYRDNEVQVQFDKIIKERNLSIQAKKDMEKIKSELLDKTWWRQQDNVLLIGVLASQINAFSNFLLDLIEMNLPPNPVATYSREILDQTLKTGDFNALVVAQTIRDGVIADKITAGSTLLQLSKIFKDFGQRIGESTELPESQRRLRNEIKSQIQRIDQEIRRYEIEIQKQDNALKAKQTLLNSINDYLSVNRN
;
A
#
# COMPACT_ATOMS: atom_id res chain seq x y z
N MET A 1 -65.15 22.00 31.95
CA MET A 1 -66.57 21.73 32.33
C MET A 1 -66.98 22.73 33.40
N LYS A 2 -68.15 23.38 33.24
CA LYS A 2 -69.09 23.91 34.27
C LYS A 2 -68.50 24.92 35.30
N LYS A 3 -68.75 26.25 35.25
CA LYS A 3 -69.97 27.02 35.58
C LYS A 3 -70.91 26.37 36.60
N ILE A 4 -71.24 27.08 37.69
CA ILE A 4 -72.46 27.10 38.56
C ILE A 4 -72.07 28.04 39.74
N ILE A 5 -72.59 29.26 39.99
CA ILE A 5 -73.96 29.84 40.16
C ILE A 5 -74.70 29.36 41.41
N LEU A 6 -75.19 30.32 42.22
CA LEU A 6 -76.39 30.37 43.11
C LEU A 6 -76.01 31.05 44.44
N ILE A 7 -76.49 32.24 44.86
CA ILE A 7 -77.86 32.83 44.97
C ILE A 7 -78.79 32.03 45.89
N LEU A 8 -79.24 32.68 46.99
CA LEU A 8 -80.60 32.73 47.58
C LEU A 8 -80.47 33.20 49.05
N LEU A 9 -80.88 34.42 49.45
CA LEU A 9 -82.26 34.85 49.80
C LEU A 9 -82.98 33.91 50.77
N PHE A 10 -83.46 34.39 51.92
CA PHE A 10 -84.85 34.25 52.38
C PHE A 10 -85.12 34.99 53.72
N LEU A 11 -86.03 35.97 53.67
CA LEU A 11 -86.89 36.56 54.71
C LEU A 11 -87.96 35.52 55.19
N PRO A 12 -89.08 35.85 55.88
CA PRO A 12 -89.43 36.74 57.02
C PRO A 12 -90.20 35.91 58.11
N LEU A 13 -90.93 36.53 59.06
CA LEU A 13 -92.35 36.19 59.41
C LEU A 13 -92.94 37.05 60.56
N PHE A 14 -94.25 37.24 60.46
CA PHE A 14 -95.19 38.11 61.20
C PHE A 14 -95.78 37.49 62.49
N THR A 15 -96.43 38.32 63.36
CA THR A 15 -97.78 38.18 64.01
C THR A 15 -97.86 38.98 65.34
N TYR A 16 -98.71 40.03 65.50
CA TYR A 16 -100.14 40.16 65.92
C TYR A 16 -100.40 40.47 67.42
N ALA A 17 -101.29 41.47 67.67
CA ALA A 17 -102.32 41.60 68.72
C ALA A 17 -102.17 42.55 69.96
N GLN A 18 -103.22 43.40 70.11
CA GLN A 18 -104.05 43.78 71.29
C GLN A 18 -103.74 44.98 72.24
N ASP A 19 -104.68 45.94 72.17
CA ASP A 19 -105.49 46.63 73.21
C ASP A 19 -104.90 47.25 74.49
N GLY A 20 -105.34 48.48 74.80
CA GLY A 20 -105.57 48.93 76.18
C GLY A 20 -104.95 50.28 76.57
N TYR A 21 -105.73 51.36 76.47
CA TYR A 21 -105.41 52.70 76.97
C TYR A 21 -105.29 52.74 78.52
N SER A 22 -104.21 53.31 79.06
CA SER A 22 -104.24 53.95 80.39
C SER A 22 -103.36 55.21 80.42
N TRP A 23 -103.99 56.34 80.77
CA TRP A 23 -103.55 57.70 80.48
C TRP A 23 -102.64 58.29 81.58
N ASN A 24 -101.58 57.57 81.98
CA ASN A 24 -100.59 58.05 82.97
C ASN A 24 -99.11 57.69 82.62
N GLN A 25 -98.81 57.37 81.35
CA GLN A 25 -97.52 56.80 80.94
C GLN A 25 -96.71 57.66 79.92
N GLN A 26 -96.98 58.96 79.81
CA GLN A 26 -96.40 59.83 78.76
C GLN A 26 -95.14 60.60 79.20
N ARG A 27 -94.82 60.67 80.51
CA ARG A 27 -93.59 61.33 81.00
C ARG A 27 -92.37 60.41 81.21
N GLN A 28 -92.54 59.09 81.18
CA GLN A 28 -91.43 58.12 81.18
C GLN A 28 -90.93 57.73 79.77
N ALA A 29 -91.74 57.99 78.73
CA ALA A 29 -91.41 57.62 77.35
C ALA A 29 -90.36 58.54 76.70
N GLU A 30 -90.26 59.82 77.09
CA GLU A 30 -89.25 60.73 76.54
C GLU A 30 -87.84 60.46 77.10
N GLN A 31 -87.75 60.08 78.38
CA GLN A 31 -86.47 59.69 79.00
C GLN A 31 -85.96 58.34 78.44
N ASN A 32 -86.87 57.38 78.21
CA ASN A 32 -86.53 56.11 77.57
C ASN A 32 -86.18 56.24 76.08
N ARG A 33 -86.74 57.21 75.33
CA ARG A 33 -86.31 57.49 73.95
C ARG A 33 -84.90 58.07 73.89
N GLN A 34 -84.53 58.94 74.84
CA GLN A 34 -83.18 59.47 74.93
C GLN A 34 -82.16 58.37 75.31
N ILE A 35 -82.52 57.50 76.25
CA ILE A 35 -81.68 56.35 76.62
C ILE A 35 -81.58 55.34 75.46
N GLN A 36 -82.66 55.07 74.74
CA GLN A 36 -82.62 54.20 73.54
C GLN A 36 -81.80 54.80 72.40
N GLN A 37 -81.87 56.12 72.17
CA GLN A 37 -81.06 56.78 71.15
C GLN A 37 -79.58 56.74 71.53
N LEU A 38 -79.23 57.04 72.79
CA LEU A 38 -77.85 56.94 73.26
C LEU A 38 -77.33 55.50 73.14
N GLN A 39 -78.16 54.50 73.50
CA GLN A 39 -77.80 53.10 73.42
C GLN A 39 -77.76 52.56 71.98
N GLN A 40 -78.55 53.13 71.06
CA GLN A 40 -78.41 52.88 69.62
C GLN A 40 -77.13 53.50 69.06
N GLN A 41 -76.79 54.72 69.48
CA GLN A 41 -75.56 55.39 69.05
C GLN A 41 -74.32 54.66 69.59
N GLN A 42 -74.37 54.18 70.83
CA GLN A 42 -73.31 53.36 71.43
C GLN A 42 -73.18 52.00 70.75
N ARG A 43 -74.30 51.37 70.35
CA ARG A 43 -74.28 50.14 69.53
C ARG A 43 -73.74 50.37 68.13
N GLN A 44 -74.04 51.50 67.50
CA GLN A 44 -73.46 51.87 66.21
C GLN A 44 -71.95 52.12 66.31
N GLN A 45 -71.49 52.79 67.37
CA GLN A 45 -70.06 52.96 67.65
C GLN A 45 -69.36 51.62 67.92
N GLN A 46 -69.98 50.74 68.73
CA GLN A 46 -69.44 49.40 68.98
C GLN A 46 -69.41 48.55 67.71
N GLN A 47 -70.45 48.59 66.87
CA GLN A 47 -70.46 47.89 65.59
C GLN A 47 -69.39 48.43 64.62
N GLN A 48 -69.19 49.76 64.57
CA GLN A 48 -68.11 50.35 63.78
C GLN A 48 -66.73 49.92 64.28
N GLN A 49 -66.50 49.92 65.60
CA GLN A 49 -65.25 49.42 66.17
C GLN A 49 -65.03 47.93 65.88
N GLN A 50 -66.08 47.10 66.00
CA GLN A 50 -66.01 45.68 65.66
C GLN A 50 -65.71 45.45 64.18
N GLN A 51 -66.35 46.21 63.28
CA GLN A 51 -66.07 46.13 61.85
C GLN A 51 -64.65 46.58 61.51
N GLN A 52 -64.15 47.64 62.15
CA GLN A 52 -62.75 48.07 61.99
C GLN A 52 -61.77 47.03 62.50
N GLN A 53 -62.03 46.41 63.65
CA GLN A 53 -61.20 45.32 64.17
C GLN A 53 -61.22 44.09 63.25
N GLN A 54 -62.38 43.72 62.71
CA GLN A 54 -62.49 42.63 61.75
C GLN A 54 -61.74 42.95 60.45
N GLN A 55 -61.86 44.17 59.92
CA GLN A 55 -61.11 44.59 58.74
C GLN A 55 -59.59 44.59 58.98
N GLN A 56 -59.14 45.08 60.14
CA GLN A 56 -57.72 45.02 60.51
C GLN A 56 -57.22 43.59 60.61
N GLN A 57 -57.98 42.68 61.26
CA GLN A 57 -57.61 41.26 61.32
C GLN A 57 -57.53 40.62 59.93
N LEU A 58 -58.48 40.93 59.04
CA LEU A 58 -58.48 40.39 57.68
C LEU A 58 -57.28 40.90 56.85
N GLN A 59 -56.95 42.20 56.96
CA GLN A 59 -55.77 42.77 56.32
C GLN A 59 -54.48 42.13 56.85
N GLN A 60 -54.39 41.93 58.16
CA GLN A 60 -53.23 41.28 58.78
C GLN A 60 -53.09 39.83 58.33
N GLN A 61 -54.21 39.10 58.23
CA GLN A 61 -54.24 37.72 57.73
C GLN A 61 -53.86 37.64 56.24
N GLN A 62 -54.34 38.56 55.40
CA GLN A 62 -53.92 38.66 54.00
C GLN A 62 -52.42 38.95 53.85
N GLN A 63 -51.87 39.88 54.64
CA GLN A 63 -50.43 40.16 54.61
C GLN A 63 -49.59 38.95 55.01
N LEU A 64 -49.99 38.23 56.06
CA LEU A 64 -49.33 36.98 56.49
C LEU A 64 -49.36 35.91 55.39
N GLN A 65 -50.50 35.74 54.73
CA GLN A 65 -50.66 34.75 53.66
C GLN A 65 -49.81 35.11 52.43
N GLN A 66 -49.73 36.40 52.09
CA GLN A 66 -48.89 36.90 51.00
C GLN A 66 -47.40 36.74 51.32
N GLN A 67 -47.00 36.98 52.58
CA GLN A 67 -45.63 36.79 53.04
C GLN A 67 -45.23 35.29 53.03
N GLN A 68 -46.13 34.39 53.44
CA GLN A 68 -45.91 32.94 53.34
C GLN A 68 -45.76 32.47 51.90
N GLN A 69 -46.56 32.99 50.96
CA GLN A 69 -46.43 32.65 49.54
C GLN A 69 -45.08 33.09 48.97
N LEU A 70 -44.63 34.31 49.27
CA LEU A 70 -43.32 34.80 48.85
C LEU A 70 -42.19 33.95 49.44
N GLN A 71 -42.30 33.56 50.70
CA GLN A 71 -41.31 32.71 51.36
C GLN A 71 -41.25 31.31 50.71
N GLN A 72 -42.40 30.68 50.41
CA GLN A 72 -42.44 29.41 49.70
C GLN A 72 -41.85 29.53 48.29
N GLN A 73 -42.12 30.63 47.59
CA GLN A 73 -41.58 30.87 46.25
C GLN A 73 -40.05 31.02 46.28
N GLN A 74 -39.51 31.72 47.29
CA GLN A 74 -38.06 31.82 47.50
C GLN A 74 -37.42 30.46 47.81
N ILE A 75 -38.06 29.65 48.67
CA ILE A 75 -37.57 28.29 48.98
C ILE A 75 -37.57 27.41 47.74
N ALA A 76 -38.64 27.44 46.94
CA ALA A 76 -38.73 26.66 45.70
C ALA A 76 -37.64 27.08 44.69
N LEU A 77 -37.38 28.39 44.56
CA LEU A 77 -36.35 28.90 43.66
C LEU A 77 -34.94 28.53 44.15
N ALA A 78 -34.69 28.58 45.46
CA ALA A 78 -33.44 28.14 46.06
C ALA A 78 -33.21 26.63 45.86
N GLN A 79 -34.26 25.80 46.04
CA GLN A 79 -34.19 24.36 45.78
C GLN A 79 -33.93 24.07 44.31
N GLN A 80 -34.59 24.78 43.38
CA GLN A 80 -34.37 24.64 41.95
C GLN A 80 -32.93 25.00 41.57
N GLN A 81 -32.39 26.10 42.10
CA GLN A 81 -30.98 26.47 41.88
C GLN A 81 -30.03 25.43 42.47
N GLN A 82 -30.32 24.89 43.65
CA GLN A 82 -29.50 23.83 44.25
C GLN A 82 -29.52 22.56 43.41
N GLN A 83 -30.68 22.15 42.87
CA GLN A 83 -30.81 21.02 41.96
C GLN A 83 -30.06 21.27 40.65
N GLN A 84 -30.16 22.47 40.07
CA GLN A 84 -29.41 22.83 38.86
C GLN A 84 -27.89 22.76 39.08
N ARG A 85 -27.39 23.31 40.19
CA ARG A 85 -25.97 23.21 40.54
C ARG A 85 -25.51 21.77 40.78
N ALA A 86 -26.34 20.96 41.44
CA ALA A 86 -26.04 19.55 41.66
C ALA A 86 -25.99 18.77 40.33
N ALA A 87 -26.93 19.02 39.42
CA ALA A 87 -26.97 18.41 38.09
C ALA A 87 -25.79 18.85 37.23
N GLU A 88 -25.42 20.14 37.26
CA GLU A 88 -24.26 20.67 36.56
C GLU A 88 -22.96 20.07 37.09
N LYS A 89 -22.81 19.97 38.41
CA LYS A 89 -21.66 19.31 39.03
C LYS A 89 -21.55 17.85 38.61
N ALA A 90 -22.65 17.09 38.64
CA ALA A 90 -22.67 15.69 38.20
C ALA A 90 -22.33 15.55 36.70
N ARG A 91 -22.81 16.49 35.86
CA ARG A 91 -22.47 16.52 34.43
C ARG A 91 -20.97 16.78 34.22
N LEU A 92 -20.39 17.74 34.93
CA LEU A 92 -18.97 18.06 34.84
C LEU A 92 -18.09 16.90 35.32
N GLU A 93 -18.48 16.22 36.41
CA GLU A 93 -17.79 15.03 36.90
C GLU A 93 -17.83 13.89 35.87
N ALA A 94 -18.98 13.64 35.26
CA ALA A 94 -19.11 12.64 34.19
C ALA A 94 -18.28 13.00 32.94
N GLU A 95 -18.21 14.29 32.58
CA GLU A 95 -17.40 14.76 31.46
C GLU A 95 -15.89 14.62 31.75
N GLN A 96 -15.44 14.95 32.97
CA GLN A 96 -14.06 14.71 33.38
C GLN A 96 -13.69 13.22 33.36
N GLU A 97 -14.59 12.34 33.80
CA GLU A 97 -14.35 10.90 33.74
C GLU A 97 -14.25 10.40 32.29
N ARG A 98 -15.10 10.90 31.39
CA ARG A 98 -15.03 10.59 29.95
C ARG A 98 -13.71 11.06 29.34
N ILE A 99 -13.27 12.28 29.66
CA ILE A 99 -11.98 12.81 29.18
C ILE A 99 -10.82 11.95 29.68
N LYS A 100 -10.82 11.54 30.96
CA LYS A 100 -9.79 10.64 31.50
C LYS A 100 -9.75 9.30 30.77
N LYS A 101 -10.92 8.69 30.51
CA LYS A 101 -11.01 7.43 29.75
C LYS A 101 -10.51 7.59 28.32
N GLU A 102 -10.83 8.70 27.66
CA GLU A 102 -10.36 8.96 26.31
C GLU A 102 -8.84 9.20 26.26
N GLN A 103 -8.29 9.95 27.21
CA GLN A 103 -6.85 10.14 27.35
C GLN A 103 -6.11 8.81 27.55
N GLU A 104 -6.66 7.92 28.39
CA GLU A 104 -6.10 6.59 28.59
C GLU A 104 -6.13 5.75 27.30
N ARG A 105 -7.25 5.78 26.56
CA ARG A 105 -7.36 5.09 25.26
C ARG A 105 -6.34 5.59 24.25
N VAL A 106 -6.19 6.91 24.13
CA VAL A 106 -5.20 7.53 23.22
C VAL A 106 -3.78 7.13 23.62
N ARG A 107 -3.45 7.08 24.92
CA ARG A 107 -2.15 6.62 25.39
C ARG A 107 -1.88 5.16 24.98
N GLN A 108 -2.85 4.28 25.19
CA GLN A 108 -2.73 2.86 24.81
C GLN A 108 -2.58 2.68 23.29
N GLU A 109 -3.27 3.49 22.48
CA GLU A 109 -3.13 3.46 21.03
C GLU A 109 -1.74 3.93 20.58
N GLN A 110 -1.21 5.00 21.19
CA GLN A 110 0.16 5.45 20.95
C GLN A 110 1.19 4.38 21.30
N GLU A 111 1.04 3.72 22.45
CA GLU A 111 1.91 2.62 22.86
C GLU A 111 1.86 1.45 21.85
N ARG A 112 0.67 1.10 21.35
CA ARG A 112 0.51 0.05 20.33
C ARG A 112 1.17 0.42 19.00
N LEU A 113 1.01 1.66 18.54
CA LEU A 113 1.64 2.14 17.30
C LEU A 113 3.16 2.14 17.42
N GLU A 114 3.70 2.50 18.58
CA GLU A 114 5.14 2.45 18.82
C GLU A 114 5.67 1.01 18.82
N GLN A 115 4.95 0.08 19.44
CA GLN A 115 5.28 -1.35 19.36
C GLN A 115 5.21 -1.88 17.91
N GLU A 116 4.23 -1.46 17.12
CA GLU A 116 4.12 -1.86 15.71
C GLU A 116 5.28 -1.33 14.87
N LYS A 117 5.69 -0.06 15.06
CA LYS A 117 6.88 0.49 14.40
C LYS A 117 8.14 -0.29 14.75
N LEU A 118 8.33 -0.63 16.03
CA LEU A 118 9.46 -1.44 16.48
C LEU A 118 9.45 -2.84 15.82
N ARG A 119 8.28 -3.48 15.72
CA ARG A 119 8.13 -4.77 15.04
C ARG A 119 8.44 -4.67 13.54
N LEU A 120 7.96 -3.64 12.85
CA LEU A 120 8.25 -3.42 11.44
C LEU A 120 9.72 -3.12 11.19
N ALA A 121 10.37 -2.36 12.08
CA ALA A 121 11.81 -2.11 12.01
C ALA A 121 12.61 -3.41 12.20
N ALA A 122 12.24 -4.23 13.19
CA ALA A 122 12.88 -5.52 13.44
C ALA A 122 12.69 -6.51 12.27
N GLU A 123 11.50 -6.55 11.66
CA GLU A 123 11.23 -7.37 10.48
C GLU A 123 12.06 -6.94 9.27
N LYS A 124 12.15 -5.63 9.00
CA LYS A 124 12.99 -5.10 7.92
C LYS A 124 14.47 -5.43 8.13
N GLU A 125 14.96 -5.32 9.37
CA GLU A 125 16.33 -5.68 9.69
C GLU A 125 16.56 -7.18 9.51
N ARG A 126 15.62 -8.04 9.92
CA ARG A 126 15.70 -9.49 9.66
C ARG A 126 15.78 -9.80 8.16
N GLN A 127 14.91 -9.21 7.35
CA GLN A 127 14.91 -9.40 5.89
C GLN A 127 16.22 -8.94 5.25
N ARG A 128 16.77 -7.81 5.72
CA ARG A 128 18.10 -7.34 5.31
C ARG A 128 19.18 -8.35 5.66
N GLN A 129 19.20 -8.88 6.88
CA GLN A 129 20.19 -9.87 7.30
C GLN A 129 20.09 -11.17 6.48
N GLU A 130 18.87 -11.68 6.25
CA GLU A 130 18.63 -12.83 5.38
C GLU A 130 19.17 -12.61 3.96
N TYR A 131 18.94 -11.42 3.40
CA TYR A 131 19.48 -11.04 2.10
C TYR A 131 21.01 -11.00 2.08
N LEU A 132 21.67 -10.45 3.12
CA LEU A 132 23.13 -10.41 3.23
C LEU A 132 23.75 -11.80 3.35
N VAL A 133 23.08 -12.73 4.05
CA VAL A 133 23.50 -14.15 4.11
C VAL A 133 23.38 -14.79 2.74
N LYS A 134 22.25 -14.59 2.05
CA LYS A 134 22.03 -15.11 0.69
C LYS A 134 23.09 -14.59 -0.30
N LEU A 135 23.42 -13.30 -0.24
CA LEU A 135 24.49 -12.71 -1.04
C LEU A 135 25.86 -13.32 -0.74
N GLY A 136 26.17 -13.59 0.54
CA GLY A 136 27.36 -14.33 0.93
C GLY A 136 27.42 -15.72 0.27
N ASN A 137 26.31 -16.46 0.31
CA ASN A 137 26.22 -17.77 -0.32
C ASN A 137 26.38 -17.71 -1.84
N TYR A 138 25.82 -16.68 -2.50
CA TYR A 138 26.04 -16.46 -3.93
C TYR A 138 27.50 -16.25 -4.25
N ARG A 139 28.17 -15.35 -3.52
CA ARG A 139 29.59 -15.07 -3.69
C ARG A 139 30.46 -16.31 -3.50
N ASP A 140 30.21 -17.06 -2.43
CA ASP A 140 31.10 -18.14 -1.99
C ASP A 140 30.91 -19.43 -2.80
N ASN A 141 29.70 -19.69 -3.31
CA ASN A 141 29.38 -20.95 -3.98
C ASN A 141 28.86 -20.76 -5.41
N GLU A 142 27.79 -19.98 -5.58
CA GLU A 142 27.04 -19.95 -6.84
C GLU A 142 27.83 -19.31 -7.99
N VAL A 143 28.58 -18.25 -7.72
CA VAL A 143 29.39 -17.56 -8.74
C VAL A 143 30.37 -18.54 -9.39
N GLN A 144 31.04 -19.39 -8.61
CA GLN A 144 31.96 -20.39 -9.13
C GLN A 144 31.22 -21.48 -9.92
N VAL A 145 30.10 -21.97 -9.40
CA VAL A 145 29.29 -23.02 -10.08
C VAL A 145 28.80 -22.54 -11.44
N GLN A 146 28.23 -21.33 -11.51
CA GLN A 146 27.77 -20.75 -12.77
C GLN A 146 28.95 -20.47 -13.72
N PHE A 147 30.08 -20.01 -13.18
CA PHE A 147 31.29 -19.81 -13.97
C PHE A 147 31.77 -21.10 -14.63
N ASP A 148 31.94 -22.17 -13.86
CA ASP A 148 32.43 -23.44 -14.39
C ASP A 148 31.47 -24.05 -15.41
N LYS A 149 30.16 -23.94 -15.15
CA LYS A 149 29.12 -24.37 -16.09
C LYS A 149 29.23 -23.62 -17.43
N ILE A 150 29.27 -22.30 -17.38
CA ILE A 150 29.29 -21.45 -18.59
C ILE A 150 30.63 -21.57 -19.33
N ILE A 151 31.75 -21.68 -18.61
CA ILE A 151 33.07 -21.90 -19.23
C ILE A 151 33.15 -23.26 -19.91
N LYS A 152 32.49 -24.30 -19.38
CA LYS A 152 32.40 -25.59 -20.08
C LYS A 152 31.64 -25.48 -21.41
N GLU A 153 30.64 -24.61 -21.47
CA GLU A 153 29.84 -24.28 -22.67
C GLU A 153 30.55 -23.28 -23.62
N ARG A 154 31.71 -22.76 -23.22
CA ARG A 154 32.51 -21.80 -24.02
C ARG A 154 33.09 -22.43 -25.29
N ASN A 155 33.49 -23.70 -25.21
CA ASN A 155 34.11 -24.42 -26.31
C ASN A 155 33.05 -24.90 -27.31
N LEU A 156 33.49 -25.14 -28.54
CA LEU A 156 32.62 -25.66 -29.59
C LEU A 156 31.99 -27.00 -29.19
N SER A 157 30.69 -27.14 -29.41
CA SER A 157 29.97 -28.39 -29.17
C SER A 157 30.62 -29.54 -29.94
N ILE A 158 30.83 -30.68 -29.27
CA ILE A 158 31.36 -31.91 -29.87
C ILE A 158 30.50 -32.33 -31.07
N GLN A 159 29.18 -32.13 -30.98
CA GLN A 159 28.25 -32.47 -32.05
C GLN A 159 28.46 -31.57 -33.28
N ALA A 160 28.57 -30.25 -33.06
CA ALA A 160 28.84 -29.31 -34.14
C ALA A 160 30.16 -29.61 -34.87
N LYS A 161 31.21 -30.00 -34.13
CA LYS A 161 32.47 -30.46 -34.73
C LYS A 161 32.28 -31.71 -35.60
N LYS A 162 31.52 -32.70 -35.11
CA LYS A 162 31.24 -33.94 -35.87
C LYS A 162 30.45 -33.67 -37.15
N ASP A 163 29.42 -32.83 -37.08
CA ASP A 163 28.60 -32.49 -38.24
C ASP A 163 29.40 -31.71 -39.29
N MET A 164 30.25 -30.79 -38.83
CA MET A 164 31.19 -30.06 -39.70
C MET A 164 32.20 -30.99 -40.38
N GLU A 165 32.80 -31.94 -39.64
CA GLU A 165 33.72 -32.92 -40.22
C GLU A 165 33.02 -33.84 -41.24
N LYS A 166 31.77 -34.23 -40.98
CA LYS A 166 30.96 -35.00 -41.93
C LYS A 166 30.78 -34.24 -43.24
N ILE A 167 30.26 -33.00 -43.19
CA ILE A 167 30.04 -32.18 -44.39
C ILE A 167 31.35 -31.93 -45.13
N LYS A 168 32.44 -31.66 -44.39
CA LYS A 168 33.78 -31.53 -44.97
C LYS A 168 34.20 -32.79 -45.72
N SER A 169 34.00 -33.97 -45.14
CA SER A 169 34.36 -35.23 -45.78
C SER A 169 33.58 -35.46 -47.08
N GLU A 170 32.28 -35.15 -47.10
CA GLU A 170 31.42 -35.25 -48.28
C GLU A 170 31.86 -34.26 -49.37
N LEU A 171 32.07 -32.98 -49.02
CA LEU A 171 32.51 -31.94 -49.95
C LEU A 171 33.91 -32.20 -50.53
N LEU A 172 34.78 -32.91 -49.82
CA LEU A 172 36.14 -33.21 -50.28
C LEU A 172 36.27 -34.57 -50.97
N ASP A 173 35.31 -35.49 -50.82
CA ASP A 173 35.40 -36.84 -51.35
C ASP A 173 35.21 -36.92 -52.88
N LYS A 174 36.22 -37.45 -53.59
CA LYS A 174 36.13 -37.65 -55.05
C LYS A 174 34.97 -38.54 -55.47
N THR A 175 34.66 -39.57 -54.69
CA THR A 175 33.63 -40.54 -55.04
C THR A 175 32.25 -39.95 -54.88
N TRP A 176 31.99 -39.22 -53.80
CA TRP A 176 30.75 -38.48 -53.60
C TRP A 176 30.40 -37.57 -54.80
N TRP A 177 31.36 -36.79 -55.30
CA TRP A 177 31.16 -35.90 -56.46
C TRP A 177 30.76 -36.64 -57.75
N ARG A 178 31.27 -37.86 -57.96
CA ARG A 178 30.96 -38.68 -59.15
C ARG A 178 29.59 -39.35 -59.07
N GLN A 179 29.06 -39.51 -57.87
CA GLN A 179 27.78 -40.17 -57.62
C GLN A 179 26.59 -39.21 -57.73
N GLN A 180 26.82 -37.90 -57.68
CA GLN A 180 25.75 -36.92 -57.81
C GLN A 180 25.32 -36.77 -59.27
N ASP A 181 24.01 -36.66 -59.51
CA ASP A 181 23.46 -36.21 -60.79
C ASP A 181 23.96 -34.79 -61.06
N ASN A 182 24.50 -34.53 -62.26
CA ASN A 182 24.99 -33.21 -62.64
C ASN A 182 23.94 -32.11 -62.49
N VAL A 183 22.64 -32.42 -62.69
CA VAL A 183 21.52 -31.48 -62.52
C VAL A 183 21.28 -31.16 -61.04
N LEU A 184 21.50 -32.14 -60.15
CA LEU A 184 21.27 -31.99 -58.71
C LEU A 184 22.51 -31.49 -57.95
N LEU A 185 23.70 -31.67 -58.51
CA LEU A 185 24.98 -31.36 -57.86
C LEU A 185 25.05 -29.90 -57.39
N ILE A 186 24.55 -28.95 -58.19
CA ILE A 186 24.53 -27.52 -57.82
C ILE A 186 23.69 -27.28 -56.56
N GLY A 187 22.46 -27.79 -56.54
CA GLY A 187 21.56 -27.64 -55.40
C GLY A 187 22.08 -28.31 -54.14
N VAL A 188 22.63 -29.53 -54.27
CA VAL A 188 23.23 -30.27 -53.16
C VAL A 188 24.45 -29.53 -52.60
N LEU A 189 25.34 -29.02 -53.47
CA LEU A 189 26.51 -28.24 -53.04
C LEU A 189 26.11 -26.95 -52.33
N ALA A 190 25.17 -26.19 -52.90
CA ALA A 190 24.66 -24.97 -52.28
C ALA A 190 24.07 -25.27 -50.89
N SER A 191 23.26 -26.33 -50.78
CA SER A 191 22.68 -26.78 -49.51
C SER A 191 23.74 -27.14 -48.48
N GLN A 192 24.75 -27.94 -48.86
CA GLN A 192 25.82 -28.39 -47.97
C GLN A 192 26.73 -27.22 -47.52
N ILE A 193 27.06 -26.29 -48.43
CA ILE A 193 27.84 -25.08 -48.11
C ILE A 193 27.05 -24.17 -47.16
N ASN A 194 25.75 -24.02 -47.39
CA ASN A 194 24.87 -23.25 -46.50
C ASN A 194 24.73 -23.91 -45.13
N ALA A 195 24.58 -25.23 -45.08
CA ALA A 195 24.56 -26.00 -43.83
C ALA A 195 25.87 -25.81 -43.06
N PHE A 196 27.02 -25.98 -43.72
CA PHE A 196 28.34 -25.73 -43.13
C PHE A 196 28.48 -24.31 -42.58
N SER A 197 28.05 -23.31 -43.35
CA SER A 197 28.12 -21.90 -42.94
C SER A 197 27.19 -21.58 -41.76
N ASN A 198 25.99 -22.14 -41.75
CA ASN A 198 25.07 -22.00 -40.61
C ASN A 198 25.63 -22.70 -39.36
N PHE A 199 26.24 -23.88 -39.51
CA PHE A 199 26.94 -24.52 -38.40
C PHE A 199 28.06 -23.66 -37.84
N LEU A 200 28.84 -22.97 -38.68
CA LEU A 200 29.85 -22.02 -38.20
C LEU A 200 29.24 -20.83 -37.43
N LEU A 201 28.07 -20.35 -37.85
CA LEU A 201 27.35 -19.26 -37.15
C LEU A 201 26.80 -19.72 -35.80
N ASP A 202 26.19 -20.91 -35.76
CA ASP A 202 25.68 -21.54 -34.53
C ASP A 202 26.82 -21.86 -33.56
N LEU A 203 27.98 -22.26 -34.10
CA LEU A 203 29.19 -22.63 -33.37
C LEU A 203 29.85 -21.43 -32.67
N ILE A 204 29.70 -20.22 -33.21
CA ILE A 204 30.10 -18.97 -32.51
C ILE A 204 28.93 -18.42 -31.68
N GLU A 205 27.78 -19.11 -31.64
CA GLU A 205 26.54 -18.67 -30.96
C GLU A 205 26.12 -17.26 -31.35
N MET A 206 26.42 -16.85 -32.59
CA MET A 206 26.16 -15.50 -33.09
C MET A 206 24.74 -15.28 -33.61
N ASN A 207 23.79 -16.17 -33.28
CA ASN A 207 22.36 -15.82 -33.24
C ASN A 207 22.06 -14.94 -32.02
N LEU A 208 22.97 -13.99 -31.75
CA LEU A 208 22.72 -12.94 -30.78
C LEU A 208 21.59 -12.07 -31.33
N PRO A 209 20.64 -11.63 -30.48
CA PRO A 209 19.68 -10.63 -30.89
C PRO A 209 20.43 -9.42 -31.49
N PRO A 210 19.84 -8.68 -32.45
CA PRO A 210 20.50 -7.60 -33.18
C PRO A 210 20.99 -6.44 -32.29
N ASN A 211 20.61 -6.43 -31.01
CA ASN A 211 21.15 -5.49 -30.03
C ASN A 211 22.44 -6.08 -29.42
N PRO A 212 23.56 -5.32 -29.44
CA PRO A 212 24.74 -5.71 -28.68
C PRO A 212 24.30 -5.95 -27.25
N VAL A 213 24.60 -7.14 -26.74
CA VAL A 213 24.26 -7.54 -25.37
C VAL A 213 24.74 -6.40 -24.48
N ALA A 214 23.82 -5.78 -23.74
CA ALA A 214 24.13 -4.60 -22.94
C ALA A 214 25.31 -4.97 -22.06
N THR A 215 26.48 -4.40 -22.35
CA THR A 215 27.72 -4.73 -21.65
C THR A 215 27.44 -4.66 -20.16
N TYR A 216 27.52 -5.79 -19.45
CA TYR A 216 27.31 -5.80 -18.01
C TYR A 216 28.24 -4.79 -17.37
N SER A 217 27.64 -3.70 -16.93
CA SER A 217 28.35 -2.62 -16.28
C SER A 217 28.26 -2.84 -14.79
N ARG A 218 29.31 -2.41 -14.09
CA ARG A 218 29.36 -2.45 -12.63
C ARG A 218 28.15 -1.74 -12.03
N GLU A 219 27.70 -0.66 -12.67
CA GLU A 219 26.54 0.12 -12.26
C GLU A 219 25.24 -0.70 -12.24
N ILE A 220 25.02 -1.57 -13.23
CA ILE A 220 23.84 -2.45 -13.27
C ILE A 220 23.89 -3.44 -12.10
N LEU A 221 25.06 -4.04 -11.83
CA LEU A 221 25.24 -4.95 -10.69
C LEU A 221 24.97 -4.23 -9.36
N ASP A 222 25.57 -3.06 -9.18
CA ASP A 222 25.41 -2.25 -7.98
C ASP A 222 23.93 -1.83 -7.78
N GLN A 223 23.20 -1.55 -8.86
CA GLN A 223 21.77 -1.27 -8.80
C GLN A 223 20.96 -2.50 -8.37
N THR A 224 21.20 -3.67 -8.97
CA THR A 224 20.50 -4.92 -8.56
C THR A 224 20.80 -5.33 -7.12
N LEU A 225 22.02 -5.05 -6.63
CA LEU A 225 22.39 -5.28 -5.24
C LEU A 225 21.62 -4.35 -4.29
N LYS A 226 21.48 -3.07 -4.65
CA LYS A 226 20.74 -2.06 -3.87
C LYS A 226 19.23 -2.33 -3.83
N THR A 227 18.63 -2.84 -4.89
CA THR A 227 17.18 -3.11 -4.94
C THR A 227 16.79 -4.43 -4.27
N GLY A 228 17.75 -5.33 -4.02
CA GLY A 228 17.47 -6.66 -3.48
C GLY A 228 17.16 -7.71 -4.56
N ASP A 229 17.23 -7.34 -5.84
CA ASP A 229 16.88 -8.21 -6.97
C ASP A 229 18.02 -9.14 -7.41
N PHE A 230 19.18 -9.05 -6.76
CA PHE A 230 20.35 -9.87 -7.09
C PHE A 230 20.07 -11.37 -6.89
N ASN A 231 20.26 -12.15 -7.95
CA ASN A 231 19.93 -13.57 -7.99
C ASN A 231 20.83 -14.36 -8.96
N ALA A 232 20.63 -15.68 -9.01
CA ALA A 232 21.43 -16.59 -9.84
C ALA A 232 21.36 -16.26 -11.35
N LEU A 233 20.25 -15.70 -11.85
CA LEU A 233 20.13 -15.31 -13.25
C LEU A 233 21.03 -14.12 -13.57
N VAL A 234 21.13 -13.14 -12.67
CA VAL A 234 22.05 -12.00 -12.81
C VAL A 234 23.49 -12.51 -12.90
N VAL A 235 23.89 -13.39 -11.96
CA VAL A 235 25.22 -14.03 -11.95
C VAL A 235 25.51 -14.74 -13.28
N ALA A 236 24.62 -15.63 -13.70
CA ALA A 236 24.79 -16.43 -14.90
C ALA A 236 24.88 -15.54 -16.15
N GLN A 237 24.04 -14.52 -16.25
CA GLN A 237 24.01 -13.66 -17.42
C GLN A 237 25.24 -12.75 -17.48
N THR A 238 25.73 -12.22 -16.36
CA THR A 238 26.99 -11.45 -16.32
C THR A 238 28.19 -12.26 -16.84
N ILE A 239 28.29 -13.53 -16.42
CA ILE A 239 29.37 -14.41 -16.89
C ILE A 239 29.18 -14.77 -18.36
N ARG A 240 27.94 -15.06 -18.78
CA ARG A 240 27.60 -15.39 -20.18
C ARG A 240 27.99 -14.25 -21.12
N ASP A 241 27.76 -13.01 -20.73
CA ASP A 241 28.15 -11.84 -21.53
C ASP A 241 29.66 -11.72 -21.69
N GLY A 242 30.43 -12.01 -20.64
CA GLY A 242 31.88 -12.13 -20.74
C GLY A 242 32.30 -13.21 -21.74
N VAL A 243 31.64 -14.38 -21.72
CA VAL A 243 31.89 -15.45 -22.71
C VAL A 243 31.48 -15.02 -24.13
N ILE A 244 30.37 -14.33 -24.30
CA ILE A 244 29.94 -13.81 -25.60
C ILE A 244 30.97 -12.80 -26.13
N ALA A 245 31.47 -11.89 -25.30
CA ALA A 245 32.52 -10.96 -25.67
C ALA A 245 33.79 -11.72 -26.13
N ASP A 246 34.19 -12.76 -25.40
CA ASP A 246 35.32 -13.63 -25.79
C ASP A 246 35.07 -14.28 -27.16
N LYS A 247 33.88 -14.85 -27.38
CA LYS A 247 33.49 -15.49 -28.65
C LYS A 247 33.48 -14.51 -29.81
N ILE A 248 33.01 -13.28 -29.62
CA ILE A 248 33.01 -12.23 -30.63
C ILE A 248 34.44 -11.82 -30.99
N THR A 249 35.28 -11.56 -29.98
CA THR A 249 36.67 -11.15 -30.20
C THR A 249 37.47 -12.24 -30.92
N ALA A 250 37.40 -13.49 -30.44
CA ALA A 250 38.10 -14.63 -31.04
C ALA A 250 37.53 -15.03 -32.41
N GLY A 251 36.22 -14.86 -32.63
CA GLY A 251 35.48 -15.37 -33.79
C GLY A 251 35.29 -14.37 -34.93
N SER A 252 35.75 -13.13 -34.81
CA SER A 252 35.49 -12.08 -35.81
C SER A 252 35.92 -12.44 -37.24
N THR A 253 37.12 -13.02 -37.42
CA THR A 253 37.60 -13.49 -38.73
C THR A 253 36.83 -14.73 -39.21
N LEU A 254 36.53 -15.67 -38.32
CA LEU A 254 35.75 -16.87 -38.65
C LEU A 254 34.33 -16.51 -39.11
N LEU A 255 33.71 -15.50 -38.48
CA LEU A 255 32.42 -14.94 -38.89
C LEU A 255 32.48 -14.33 -40.30
N GLN A 256 33.55 -13.59 -40.62
CA GLN A 256 33.72 -13.04 -41.96
C GLN A 256 33.86 -14.15 -43.01
N LEU A 257 34.65 -15.19 -42.71
CA LEU A 257 34.80 -16.34 -43.60
C LEU A 257 33.50 -17.13 -43.76
N SER A 258 32.71 -17.31 -42.70
CA SER A 258 31.42 -18.01 -42.81
C SER A 258 30.44 -17.27 -43.72
N LYS A 259 30.42 -15.92 -43.67
CA LYS A 259 29.65 -15.10 -44.61
C LYS A 259 30.14 -15.25 -46.04
N ILE A 260 31.45 -15.14 -46.28
CA ILE A 260 32.05 -15.33 -47.62
C ILE A 260 31.70 -16.72 -48.19
N PHE A 261 31.75 -17.76 -47.35
CA PHE A 261 31.45 -19.13 -47.77
C PHE A 261 29.95 -19.34 -48.01
N LYS A 262 29.07 -18.74 -47.20
CA LYS A 262 27.63 -18.71 -47.44
C LYS A 262 27.28 -18.02 -48.75
N ASP A 263 27.84 -16.84 -49.00
CA ASP A 263 27.62 -16.10 -50.25
C ASP A 263 28.13 -16.90 -51.45
N PHE A 264 29.21 -17.66 -51.27
CA PHE A 264 29.71 -18.58 -52.29
C PHE A 264 28.71 -19.73 -52.56
N GLY A 265 28.14 -20.34 -51.52
CA GLY A 265 27.07 -21.34 -51.66
C GLY A 265 25.83 -20.80 -52.35
N GLN A 266 25.42 -19.57 -52.03
CA GLN A 266 24.31 -18.89 -52.69
C GLN A 266 24.58 -18.66 -54.19
N ARG A 267 25.77 -18.13 -54.54
CA ARG A 267 26.16 -17.95 -55.95
C ARG A 267 26.20 -19.26 -56.73
N ILE A 268 26.60 -20.37 -56.09
CA ILE A 268 26.49 -21.71 -56.70
C ILE A 268 25.04 -22.05 -56.95
N GLY A 269 24.16 -21.91 -55.94
CA GLY A 269 22.74 -22.24 -56.06
C GLY A 269 21.96 -21.41 -57.08
N GLU A 270 22.38 -20.17 -57.32
CA GLU A 270 21.81 -19.28 -58.36
C GLU A 270 22.32 -19.61 -59.77
N SER A 271 23.36 -20.43 -59.89
CA SER A 271 23.93 -20.81 -61.17
C SER A 271 23.05 -21.86 -61.87
N THR A 272 22.65 -21.58 -63.11
CA THR A 272 21.87 -22.50 -63.94
C THR A 272 22.73 -23.55 -64.65
N GLU A 273 24.05 -23.34 -64.68
CA GLU A 273 25.01 -24.20 -65.34
C GLU A 273 26.14 -24.57 -64.40
N LEU A 274 26.63 -25.80 -64.52
CA LEU A 274 27.77 -26.20 -63.74
C LEU A 274 29.00 -25.40 -64.23
N PRO A 275 29.83 -24.81 -63.34
CA PRO A 275 31.03 -24.11 -63.77
C PRO A 275 31.85 -25.01 -64.71
N GLU A 276 32.40 -24.44 -65.79
CA GLU A 276 33.05 -25.16 -66.92
C GLU A 276 34.08 -26.24 -66.53
N SER A 277 34.53 -26.28 -65.27
CA SER A 277 35.10 -27.50 -64.71
C SER A 277 34.68 -27.75 -63.26
N GLN A 278 34.04 -28.91 -63.03
CA GLN A 278 33.84 -29.51 -61.70
C GLN A 278 35.13 -29.50 -60.87
N ARG A 279 36.26 -29.72 -61.54
CA ARG A 279 37.60 -29.69 -60.93
C ARG A 279 37.94 -28.34 -60.33
N ARG A 280 37.65 -27.22 -61.02
CA ARG A 280 37.90 -25.87 -60.51
C ARG A 280 37.01 -25.57 -59.32
N LEU A 281 35.71 -25.88 -59.42
CA LEU A 281 34.75 -25.70 -58.32
C LEU A 281 35.18 -26.47 -57.06
N ARG A 282 35.56 -27.74 -57.22
CA ARG A 282 36.04 -28.57 -56.13
C ARG A 282 37.34 -28.06 -55.51
N ASN A 283 38.27 -27.55 -56.32
CA ASN A 283 39.50 -26.95 -55.81
C ASN A 283 39.22 -25.66 -55.02
N GLU A 284 38.26 -24.85 -55.47
CA GLU A 284 37.82 -23.65 -54.74
C GLU A 284 37.18 -24.03 -53.40
N ILE A 285 36.22 -24.96 -53.38
CA ILE A 285 35.61 -25.49 -52.14
C ILE A 285 36.69 -26.01 -51.19
N LYS A 286 37.65 -26.79 -51.70
CA LYS A 286 38.77 -27.29 -50.89
C LYS A 286 39.60 -26.16 -50.28
N SER A 287 39.92 -25.13 -51.06
CA SER A 287 40.66 -23.94 -50.59
C SER A 287 39.90 -23.21 -49.49
N GLN A 288 38.59 -22.97 -49.67
CA GLN A 288 37.74 -22.31 -48.68
C GLN A 288 37.64 -23.12 -47.39
N ILE A 289 37.40 -24.44 -47.48
CA ILE A 289 37.38 -25.34 -46.31
C ILE A 289 38.72 -25.31 -45.57
N GLN A 290 39.85 -25.34 -46.28
CA GLN A 290 41.18 -25.31 -45.65
C GLN A 290 41.43 -23.99 -44.91
N ARG A 291 40.99 -22.85 -45.45
CA ARG A 291 41.05 -21.55 -44.79
C ARG A 291 40.17 -21.53 -43.54
N ILE A 292 38.96 -22.08 -43.61
CA ILE A 292 38.06 -22.19 -42.46
C ILE A 292 38.68 -23.08 -41.37
N ASP A 293 39.24 -24.24 -41.71
CA ASP A 293 39.92 -25.12 -40.75
C ASP A 293 41.10 -24.42 -40.04
N GLN A 294 41.82 -23.53 -40.75
CA GLN A 294 42.88 -22.71 -40.15
C GLN A 294 42.31 -21.69 -39.15
N GLU A 295 41.24 -20.98 -39.52
CA GLU A 295 40.62 -20.00 -38.63
C GLU A 295 39.86 -20.65 -37.46
N ILE A 296 39.33 -21.86 -37.59
CA ILE A 296 38.77 -22.62 -36.46
C ILE A 296 39.86 -22.93 -35.44
N ARG A 297 41.02 -23.43 -35.89
CA ARG A 297 42.16 -23.67 -34.99
C ARG A 297 42.63 -22.39 -34.32
N ARG A 298 42.68 -21.28 -35.06
CA ARG A 298 43.01 -19.97 -34.51
C ARG A 298 41.98 -19.53 -33.48
N TYR A 299 40.69 -19.67 -33.77
CA TYR A 299 39.61 -19.39 -32.84
C TYR A 299 39.76 -20.20 -31.54
N GLU A 300 40.02 -21.50 -31.62
CA GLU A 300 40.21 -22.36 -30.44
C GLU A 300 41.41 -21.93 -29.57
N ILE A 301 42.47 -21.40 -30.20
CA ILE A 301 43.61 -20.83 -29.48
C ILE A 301 43.27 -19.47 -28.88
N GLU A 302 42.66 -18.58 -29.66
CA GLU A 302 42.36 -17.21 -29.23
C GLU A 302 41.28 -17.18 -28.15
N ILE A 303 40.26 -18.04 -28.23
CA ILE A 303 39.23 -18.14 -27.20
C ILE A 303 39.85 -18.54 -25.86
N GLN A 304 40.87 -19.41 -25.84
CA GLN A 304 41.56 -19.79 -24.60
C GLN A 304 42.36 -18.64 -23.99
N LYS A 305 42.81 -17.67 -24.79
CA LYS A 305 43.54 -16.48 -24.33
C LYS A 305 42.64 -15.35 -23.87
N GLN A 306 41.35 -15.37 -24.21
CA GLN A 306 40.45 -14.31 -23.78
C GLN A 306 40.09 -14.47 -22.29
N ASP A 307 39.97 -13.34 -21.60
CA ASP A 307 39.72 -13.29 -20.16
C ASP A 307 38.45 -12.50 -19.80
N ASN A 308 37.56 -12.15 -20.74
CA ASN A 308 36.42 -11.30 -20.41
C ASN A 308 35.44 -12.01 -19.48
N ALA A 309 35.23 -13.32 -19.61
CA ALA A 309 34.47 -14.11 -18.64
C ALA A 309 35.08 -14.06 -17.22
N LEU A 310 36.42 -14.13 -17.12
CA LEU A 310 37.12 -14.02 -15.84
C LEU A 310 37.02 -12.61 -15.25
N LYS A 311 37.16 -11.57 -16.07
CA LYS A 311 36.94 -10.17 -15.67
C LYS A 311 35.50 -9.95 -15.20
N ALA A 312 34.51 -10.50 -15.90
CA ALA A 312 33.11 -10.41 -15.50
C ALA A 312 32.87 -11.07 -14.13
N LYS A 313 33.43 -12.27 -13.90
CA LYS A 313 33.43 -12.93 -12.59
C LYS A 313 34.08 -12.06 -11.51
N GLN A 314 35.24 -11.46 -11.78
CA GLN A 314 35.94 -10.60 -10.82
C GLN A 314 35.13 -9.33 -10.50
N THR A 315 34.55 -8.67 -11.50
CA THR A 315 33.67 -7.51 -11.31
C THR A 315 32.48 -7.88 -10.44
N LEU A 316 31.84 -9.03 -10.71
CA LEU A 316 30.73 -9.54 -9.91
C LEU A 316 31.11 -9.77 -8.44
N LEU A 317 32.23 -10.47 -8.19
CA LEU A 317 32.73 -10.72 -6.84
C LEU A 317 33.07 -9.40 -6.12
N ASN A 318 33.69 -8.45 -6.81
CA ASN A 318 34.03 -7.15 -6.26
C ASN A 318 32.77 -6.35 -5.89
N SER A 319 31.77 -6.27 -6.77
CA SER A 319 30.48 -5.61 -6.46
C SER A 319 29.78 -6.23 -5.26
N ILE A 320 29.74 -7.57 -5.15
CA ILE A 320 29.15 -8.24 -3.99
C ILE A 320 29.96 -7.93 -2.71
N ASN A 321 31.29 -8.01 -2.77
CA ASN A 321 32.15 -7.73 -1.61
C ASN A 321 32.02 -6.29 -1.12
N ASP A 322 32.02 -5.33 -2.04
CA ASP A 322 31.87 -3.92 -1.74
C ASP A 322 30.50 -3.67 -1.08
N TYR A 323 29.42 -4.23 -1.65
CA TYR A 323 28.09 -4.13 -1.05
C TYR A 323 28.01 -4.77 0.35
N LEU A 324 28.56 -5.98 0.52
CA LEU A 324 28.56 -6.65 1.82
C LEU A 324 29.38 -5.88 2.86
N SER A 325 30.52 -5.28 2.48
CA SER A 325 31.38 -4.51 3.40
C SER A 325 30.68 -3.26 3.96
N VAL A 326 29.84 -2.61 3.14
CA VAL A 326 29.08 -1.43 3.55
C VAL A 326 27.87 -1.82 4.41
N ASN A 327 27.25 -2.98 4.15
CA ASN A 327 25.96 -3.34 4.73
C ASN A 327 26.01 -4.36 5.87
N ARG A 328 27.17 -4.99 6.16
CA ARG A 328 27.33 -5.92 7.31
C ARG A 328 27.70 -5.26 8.63
N ASN A 329 28.21 -4.03 8.59
CA ASN A 329 28.44 -3.20 9.77
C ASN A 329 27.15 -2.47 10.16
#